data_AF-A0A8S3HRH7-F1
#
_entry.id   AF-A0A8S3HRH7-F1
#
_cell.length_a   1.000
_cell.length_b   1.000
_cell.length_c   1.000
_cell.angle_alpha   90.00
_cell.angle_beta   90.00
_cell.angle_gamma   90.00
#
_symmetry.space_group_name_H-M   'P 1'
#
loop_
_entity.id
_entity.type
_entity.pdbx_description
1 polymer ?
#
loop_
_entity_poly.entity_id
_entity_poly.type
_entity_poly.pdbx_seq_one_letter_code
_entity_poly.pdbx_strand_id
1 'polypeptide(L)'
;LCLSSGKFEIELERLINRKGLNINGTCCNGPDRFFTCVQSCKTFIRFCLRNQNPNLDNINRPLTFNNDECTYSFDETPILGGNNIDFTRLPYRVNLIVLPFKFSWMGDFVLQVDIFNDKTYDGQPHLGSARELIMSTTIRSVIYPNSSWHHSQTIDSSLTSHEFSFRYRVSCSTNFYGSQCSRFCSPLSSHSRCDPHTGDIICQQGWTGMDCNKAICRQDCQHGHCLNQPGQCLCHHGWTGSHCETPIKPL
;
A
#
# COMPACT_ATOMS: atom_id res chain seq x y z
N LEU A 1 4.85 6.43 19.40
CA LEU A 1 5.11 6.95 18.04
C LEU A 1 5.34 5.76 17.12
N CYS A 2 4.58 5.62 16.03
CA CYS A 2 4.89 4.61 15.01
C CYS A 2 6.16 5.06 14.28
N LEU A 3 7.18 4.20 14.25
CA LEU A 3 8.46 4.51 13.60
C LEU A 3 8.41 4.32 12.08
N SER A 4 7.43 3.55 11.59
CA SER A 4 7.23 3.25 10.16
C SER A 4 5.74 3.06 9.85
N SER A 5 5.30 3.41 8.65
CA SER A 5 3.93 3.14 8.22
C SER A 5 3.76 3.12 6.70
N GLY A 6 2.99 2.16 6.22
CA GLY A 6 2.57 2.08 4.82
C GLY A 6 1.37 1.17 4.63
N LYS A 7 1.12 0.85 3.35
CA LYS A 7 0.03 -0.01 2.92
C LYS A 7 0.49 -0.95 1.81
N PHE A 8 0.02 -2.19 1.91
CA PHE A 8 0.02 -3.13 0.79
C PHE A 8 -1.36 -3.03 0.13
N GLU A 9 -1.37 -2.63 -1.13
CA GLU A 9 -2.59 -2.35 -1.89
C GLU A 9 -2.82 -3.46 -2.92
N ILE A 10 -4.04 -3.96 -2.99
CA ILE A 10 -4.47 -4.99 -3.94
C ILE A 10 -5.66 -4.44 -4.71
N GLU A 11 -5.57 -4.37 -6.02
CA GLU A 11 -6.69 -4.03 -6.88
C GLU A 11 -7.16 -5.26 -7.65
N LEU A 12 -8.39 -5.66 -7.40
CA LEU A 12 -9.05 -6.79 -8.03
C LEU A 12 -9.44 -6.43 -9.46
N GLU A 13 -9.21 -7.35 -10.39
CA GLU A 13 -9.49 -7.15 -11.82
C GLU A 13 -10.58 -8.10 -12.30
N ARG A 14 -10.37 -9.42 -12.19
CA ARG A 14 -11.33 -10.41 -12.67
C ARG A 14 -11.34 -11.71 -11.85
N LEU A 15 -12.53 -12.27 -11.68
CA LEU A 15 -12.76 -13.64 -11.23
C LEU A 15 -13.67 -14.38 -12.21
N ILE A 16 -13.32 -15.61 -12.55
CA ILE A 16 -14.14 -16.51 -13.37
C ILE A 16 -14.28 -17.85 -12.67
N ASN A 17 -15.52 -18.23 -12.41
CA ASN A 17 -15.96 -19.56 -12.03
C ASN A 17 -17.16 -19.94 -12.89
N ARG A 18 -16.93 -20.22 -14.18
CA ARG A 18 -18.03 -20.43 -15.17
C ARG A 18 -19.01 -21.51 -14.75
N LYS A 19 -18.52 -22.55 -14.07
CA LYS A 19 -19.29 -23.74 -13.67
C LYS A 19 -19.96 -23.59 -12.29
N GLY A 20 -19.60 -22.57 -11.50
CA GLY A 20 -20.12 -22.38 -10.15
C GLY A 20 -19.68 -23.47 -9.17
N LEU A 21 -18.43 -23.92 -9.31
CA LEU A 21 -17.87 -25.04 -8.55
C LEU A 21 -16.97 -24.56 -7.41
N ASN A 22 -16.91 -25.36 -6.35
CA ASN A 22 -15.87 -25.31 -5.34
C ASN A 22 -14.60 -26.04 -5.85
N ILE A 23 -13.50 -25.91 -5.11
CA ILE A 23 -12.21 -26.55 -5.43
C ILE A 23 -12.29 -28.08 -5.48
N ASN A 24 -13.22 -28.68 -4.73
CA ASN A 24 -13.46 -30.13 -4.71
C ASN A 24 -14.36 -30.62 -5.87
N GLY A 25 -14.80 -29.71 -6.75
CA GLY A 25 -15.67 -30.02 -7.88
C GLY A 25 -17.17 -30.12 -7.55
N THR A 26 -17.60 -29.83 -6.33
CA THR A 26 -19.04 -29.73 -6.00
C THR A 26 -19.59 -28.36 -6.37
N CYS A 27 -20.90 -28.27 -6.59
CA CYS A 27 -21.55 -26.97 -6.76
C CYS A 27 -21.44 -26.11 -5.49
N CYS A 28 -21.16 -24.82 -5.67
CA CYS A 28 -21.18 -23.82 -4.60
C CYS A 28 -22.48 -23.89 -3.81
N ASN A 29 -23.61 -23.77 -4.52
CA ASN A 29 -24.95 -23.75 -3.95
C ASN A 29 -25.90 -24.60 -4.81
N GLY A 30 -26.87 -25.23 -4.14
CA GLY A 30 -27.85 -26.09 -4.79
C GLY A 30 -27.28 -27.39 -5.38
N PRO A 31 -28.15 -28.23 -5.98
CA PRO A 31 -27.74 -29.49 -6.58
C PRO A 31 -27.10 -29.29 -7.97
N ASP A 32 -26.26 -30.24 -8.37
CA ASP A 32 -25.88 -30.44 -9.77
C ASP A 32 -27.08 -30.99 -10.55
N ARG A 33 -27.42 -30.35 -11.67
CA ARG A 33 -28.36 -30.89 -12.66
C ARG A 33 -27.71 -30.91 -14.03
N PHE A 34 -27.50 -32.11 -14.57
CA PHE A 34 -26.90 -32.31 -15.89
C PHE A 34 -25.55 -31.57 -16.06
N PHE A 35 -24.64 -31.74 -15.09
CA PHE A 35 -23.31 -31.12 -15.07
C PHE A 35 -23.34 -29.59 -14.98
N THR A 36 -24.42 -29.02 -14.44
CA THR A 36 -24.61 -27.58 -14.30
C THR A 36 -25.11 -27.25 -12.90
N CYS A 37 -24.44 -26.32 -12.23
CA CYS A 37 -24.86 -25.84 -10.92
C CYS A 37 -26.05 -24.89 -11.03
N VAL A 38 -27.10 -25.19 -10.28
CA VAL A 38 -28.38 -24.47 -10.39
C VAL A 38 -28.34 -23.10 -9.72
N GLN A 39 -27.53 -22.92 -8.68
CA GLN A 39 -27.43 -21.65 -7.95
C GLN A 39 -26.02 -21.07 -8.05
N SER A 40 -25.94 -19.75 -8.08
CA SER A 40 -24.67 -19.04 -8.10
C SER A 40 -23.96 -19.12 -6.74
N CYS A 41 -22.63 -19.06 -6.77
CA CYS A 41 -21.82 -18.86 -5.58
C CYS A 41 -22.16 -17.52 -4.91
N LYS A 42 -21.84 -17.40 -3.64
CA LYS A 42 -21.79 -16.14 -2.89
C LYS A 42 -20.33 -15.87 -2.56
N THR A 43 -19.65 -15.15 -3.43
CA THR A 43 -18.19 -15.12 -3.43
C THR A 43 -17.62 -13.97 -2.60
N PHE A 44 -16.73 -14.31 -1.68
CA PHE A 44 -15.89 -13.36 -0.95
C PHE A 44 -14.44 -13.84 -0.98
N ILE A 45 -13.52 -12.93 -0.67
CA ILE A 45 -12.08 -13.13 -0.76
C ILE A 45 -11.42 -12.81 0.57
N ARG A 46 -10.49 -13.67 0.98
CA ARG A 46 -9.64 -13.55 2.15
C ARG A 46 -8.20 -13.29 1.72
N PHE A 47 -7.55 -12.33 2.36
CA PHE A 47 -6.17 -11.95 2.11
C PHE A 47 -5.33 -12.19 3.36
N CYS A 48 -4.25 -12.95 3.22
CA CYS A 48 -3.29 -13.20 4.29
C CYS A 48 -1.91 -12.76 3.82
N LEU A 49 -1.38 -11.70 4.42
CA LEU A 49 -0.05 -11.17 4.15
C LEU A 49 0.88 -11.53 5.30
N ARG A 50 2.04 -12.11 4.96
CA ARG A 50 3.06 -12.51 5.94
C ARG A 50 4.47 -12.37 5.39
N ASN A 51 5.45 -12.39 6.28
CA ASN A 51 6.86 -12.52 5.92
C ASN A 51 7.16 -13.90 5.30
N GLN A 52 8.26 -14.02 4.55
CA GLN A 52 8.78 -15.34 4.22
C GLN A 52 9.40 -15.94 5.49
N ASN A 53 8.84 -17.05 5.99
CA ASN A 53 9.39 -17.74 7.15
C ASN A 53 9.75 -19.18 6.76
N PRO A 54 11.04 -19.52 6.69
CA PRO A 54 11.48 -20.84 6.22
C PRO A 54 10.95 -22.01 7.06
N ASN A 55 10.59 -21.80 8.33
CA ASN A 55 10.03 -22.85 9.20
C ASN A 55 8.54 -23.10 8.97
N LEU A 56 7.79 -22.05 8.60
CA LEU A 56 6.34 -22.11 8.29
C LEU A 56 6.08 -22.46 6.83
N ASP A 57 7.03 -22.17 5.94
CA ASP A 57 6.98 -22.42 4.50
C ASP A 57 7.45 -23.83 4.10
N ASN A 58 7.57 -24.77 5.06
CA ASN A 58 7.71 -26.18 4.75
C ASN A 58 6.57 -26.61 3.83
N ILE A 59 6.92 -27.09 2.63
CA ILE A 59 6.05 -27.35 1.46
C ILE A 59 4.87 -28.30 1.77
N ASN A 60 4.92 -29.00 2.91
CA ASN A 60 3.92 -29.99 3.33
C ASN A 60 3.01 -29.54 4.49
N ARG A 61 3.11 -28.29 4.97
CA ARG A 61 2.20 -27.80 6.01
C ARG A 61 0.87 -27.41 5.35
N PRO A 62 -0.26 -28.07 5.68
CA PRO A 62 -1.56 -27.67 5.14
C PRO A 62 -1.82 -26.22 5.53
N LEU A 63 -2.29 -25.42 4.57
CA LEU A 63 -2.65 -24.02 4.78
C LEU A 63 -3.77 -23.96 5.81
N THR A 64 -3.40 -23.77 7.07
CA THR A 64 -4.35 -23.63 8.17
C THR A 64 -4.95 -22.23 8.08
N PHE A 65 -6.29 -22.13 8.08
CA PHE A 65 -7.05 -20.88 8.01
C PHE A 65 -6.92 -20.01 9.28
N ASN A 66 -5.80 -20.11 9.99
CA ASN A 66 -5.61 -19.42 11.24
C ASN A 66 -5.04 -18.01 10.98
N ASN A 67 -5.72 -16.98 11.47
CA ASN A 67 -5.32 -15.60 11.25
C ASN A 67 -3.98 -15.25 11.94
N ASP A 68 -3.60 -16.04 12.96
CA ASP A 68 -2.32 -15.94 13.66
C ASP A 68 -1.09 -16.14 12.73
N GLU A 69 -1.30 -16.68 11.53
CA GLU A 69 -0.23 -16.90 10.54
C GLU A 69 -0.01 -15.72 9.58
N CYS A 70 -0.92 -14.75 9.58
CA CYS A 70 -0.86 -13.56 8.73
C CYS A 70 -0.05 -12.46 9.43
N THR A 71 1.26 -12.67 9.57
CA THR A 71 2.15 -11.88 10.43
C THR A 71 2.23 -10.39 10.06
N TYR A 72 1.94 -10.02 8.82
CA TYR A 72 1.96 -8.63 8.38
C TYR A 72 0.59 -7.98 8.44
N SER A 73 -0.42 -8.63 7.87
CA SER A 73 -1.79 -8.11 7.83
C SER A 73 -2.76 -9.16 7.33
N PHE A 74 -4.03 -8.95 7.62
CA PHE A 74 -5.13 -9.83 7.27
C PHE A 74 -6.36 -9.00 6.94
N ASP A 75 -7.13 -9.40 5.93
CA ASP A 75 -8.44 -8.81 5.66
C ASP A 75 -9.37 -9.78 4.92
N GLU A 76 -10.68 -9.58 5.09
CA GLU A 76 -11.74 -10.29 4.36
C GLU A 76 -12.69 -9.28 3.72
N THR A 77 -13.04 -9.54 2.48
CA THR A 77 -14.07 -8.77 1.78
C THR A 77 -15.47 -9.21 2.21
N PRO A 78 -16.48 -8.34 2.09
CA PRO A 78 -17.86 -8.78 2.03
C PRO A 78 -18.10 -9.64 0.78
N ILE A 79 -19.31 -10.19 0.62
CA ILE A 79 -19.68 -10.86 -0.63
C ILE A 79 -19.62 -9.85 -1.78
N LEU A 80 -18.75 -10.13 -2.76
CA LEU A 80 -18.45 -9.26 -3.90
C LEU A 80 -19.32 -9.59 -5.12
N GLY A 81 -19.88 -10.79 -5.19
CA GLY A 81 -20.68 -11.23 -6.32
C GLY A 81 -20.89 -12.74 -6.35
N GLY A 82 -21.18 -13.27 -7.53
CA GLY A 82 -21.36 -14.71 -7.75
C GLY A 82 -20.22 -15.34 -8.52
N ASN A 83 -20.56 -16.24 -9.45
CA ASN A 83 -19.64 -17.07 -10.20
C ASN A 83 -18.55 -16.30 -10.95
N ASN A 84 -18.94 -15.29 -11.73
CA ASN A 84 -18.01 -14.50 -12.54
C ASN A 84 -18.14 -13.04 -12.13
N ILE A 85 -17.02 -12.41 -11.82
CA ILE A 85 -16.98 -11.04 -11.30
C ILE A 85 -15.97 -10.25 -12.12
N ASP A 86 -16.46 -9.20 -12.77
CA ASP A 86 -15.61 -8.15 -13.34
C ASP A 86 -15.54 -7.01 -12.31
N PHE A 87 -14.46 -6.99 -11.53
CA PHE A 87 -14.31 -6.04 -10.42
C PHE A 87 -14.15 -4.61 -10.91
N THR A 88 -13.73 -4.41 -12.17
CA THR A 88 -13.55 -3.08 -12.77
C THR A 88 -14.87 -2.34 -13.01
N ARG A 89 -15.99 -3.09 -13.01
CA ARG A 89 -17.35 -2.56 -13.21
C ARG A 89 -18.13 -2.33 -11.92
N LEU A 90 -17.55 -2.70 -10.77
CA LEU A 90 -18.21 -2.51 -9.48
C LEU A 90 -18.21 -1.03 -9.06
N PRO A 91 -19.14 -0.61 -8.19
CA PRO A 91 -19.17 0.75 -7.64
C PRO A 91 -17.83 1.17 -7.02
N TYR A 92 -17.61 2.49 -6.93
CA TYR A 92 -16.32 3.10 -6.62
C TYR A 92 -15.62 2.44 -5.40
N ARG A 93 -14.38 1.97 -5.60
CA ARG A 93 -13.41 1.47 -4.60
C ARG A 93 -13.71 0.14 -3.90
N VAL A 94 -14.72 -0.63 -4.30
CA VAL A 94 -14.93 -1.99 -3.76
C VAL A 94 -13.84 -2.97 -4.21
N ASN A 95 -13.18 -2.68 -5.33
CA ASN A 95 -12.11 -3.49 -5.89
C ASN A 95 -10.71 -3.18 -5.33
N LEU A 96 -10.56 -2.18 -4.44
CA LEU A 96 -9.28 -1.82 -3.85
C LEU A 96 -9.22 -2.25 -2.38
N ILE A 97 -8.41 -3.26 -2.09
CA ILE A 97 -8.16 -3.78 -0.75
C ILE A 97 -6.86 -3.17 -0.22
N VAL A 98 -6.89 -2.72 1.03
CA VAL A 98 -5.76 -2.02 1.66
C VAL A 98 -5.41 -2.73 2.94
N LEU A 99 -4.23 -3.34 2.96
CA LEU A 99 -3.65 -3.99 4.13
C LEU A 99 -2.63 -3.03 4.76
N PRO A 100 -3.00 -2.28 5.83
CA PRO A 100 -2.09 -1.34 6.45
C PRO A 100 -1.01 -2.06 7.26
N PHE A 101 0.18 -1.45 7.35
CA PHE A 101 1.25 -1.89 8.23
C PHE A 101 1.88 -0.73 9.01
N LYS A 102 2.43 -1.08 10.19
CA LYS A 102 3.07 -0.14 11.14
C LYS A 102 4.50 -0.55 11.50
N PHE A 103 5.15 -1.31 10.62
CA PHE A 103 6.54 -1.79 10.74
C PHE A 103 7.35 -1.36 9.51
N SER A 104 8.68 -1.49 9.59
CA SER A 104 9.56 -1.20 8.45
C SER A 104 9.40 -2.27 7.38
N TRP A 105 9.08 -1.87 6.16
CA TRP A 105 8.86 -2.80 5.05
C TRP A 105 10.19 -3.43 4.60
N MET A 106 10.34 -4.74 4.76
CA MET A 106 11.59 -5.46 4.47
C MET A 106 11.76 -5.85 3.00
N GLY A 107 10.68 -5.84 2.22
CA GLY A 107 10.70 -6.15 0.80
C GLY A 107 10.06 -7.49 0.47
N ASP A 108 10.51 -8.56 1.11
CA ASP A 108 10.01 -9.92 0.89
C ASP A 108 8.65 -10.15 1.53
N PHE A 109 7.79 -10.89 0.85
CA PHE A 109 6.48 -11.24 1.37
C PHE A 109 5.95 -12.55 0.80
N VAL A 110 4.93 -13.08 1.48
CA VAL A 110 4.01 -14.09 0.99
C VAL A 110 2.61 -13.50 1.08
N LEU A 111 1.92 -13.44 -0.05
CA LEU A 111 0.49 -13.10 -0.11
C LEU A 111 -0.28 -14.35 -0.50
N GLN A 112 -1.12 -14.84 0.39
CA GLN A 112 -2.10 -15.87 0.09
C GLN A 112 -3.46 -15.20 -0.12
N VAL A 113 -4.12 -15.56 -1.22
CA VAL A 113 -5.46 -15.10 -1.56
C VAL A 113 -6.35 -16.32 -1.69
N ASP A 114 -7.32 -16.43 -0.79
CA ASP A 114 -8.31 -17.51 -0.78
C ASP A 114 -9.66 -16.97 -1.21
N ILE A 115 -10.27 -17.62 -2.21
CA ILE A 115 -11.58 -17.25 -2.73
C ILE A 115 -12.58 -18.29 -2.25
N PHE A 116 -13.62 -17.84 -1.57
CA PHE A 116 -14.60 -18.70 -0.92
C PHE A 116 -16.01 -18.51 -1.46
N ASN A 117 -16.79 -19.57 -1.35
CA ASN A 117 -18.25 -19.53 -1.38
C ASN A 117 -18.79 -19.46 0.06
N ASP A 118 -19.66 -18.50 0.30
CA ASP A 118 -20.41 -18.34 1.54
C ASP A 118 -21.74 -19.13 1.49
N LYS A 119 -21.96 -20.04 2.45
CA LYS A 119 -23.20 -20.82 2.58
C LYS A 119 -24.23 -20.22 3.54
N THR A 120 -24.00 -19.04 4.08
CA THR A 120 -24.98 -18.35 4.93
C THR A 120 -26.24 -17.99 4.14
N TYR A 121 -27.38 -18.01 4.82
CA TYR A 121 -28.67 -17.67 4.20
C TYR A 121 -28.84 -16.17 3.97
N ASP A 122 -28.27 -15.32 4.84
CA ASP A 122 -28.45 -13.87 4.84
C ASP A 122 -27.36 -13.09 4.08
N GLY A 123 -26.29 -13.75 3.64
CA GLY A 123 -25.22 -13.11 2.88
C GLY A 123 -24.38 -12.12 3.70
N GLN A 124 -24.35 -12.28 5.02
CA GLN A 124 -23.38 -11.59 5.86
C GLN A 124 -22.34 -12.59 6.37
N PRO A 125 -21.04 -12.25 6.32
CA PRO A 125 -19.99 -13.14 6.80
C PRO A 125 -20.05 -13.25 8.33
N HIS A 126 -20.70 -14.29 8.85
CA HIS A 126 -20.71 -14.59 10.28
C HIS A 126 -19.49 -15.43 10.69
N LEU A 127 -19.00 -15.21 11.90
CA LEU A 127 -17.94 -16.03 12.50
C LEU A 127 -18.45 -17.48 12.68
N GLY A 128 -17.81 -18.46 12.04
CA GLY A 128 -18.22 -19.88 12.09
C GLY A 128 -19.14 -20.35 10.95
N SER A 129 -19.39 -19.52 9.93
CA SER A 129 -20.09 -19.92 8.70
C SER A 129 -19.39 -21.08 7.99
N ALA A 130 -20.15 -22.02 7.42
CA ALA A 130 -19.60 -23.04 6.53
C ALA A 130 -19.07 -22.35 5.25
N ARG A 131 -17.74 -22.20 5.16
CA ARG A 131 -17.04 -21.56 4.04
C ARG A 131 -16.41 -22.65 3.19
N GLU A 132 -16.71 -22.66 1.90
CA GLU A 132 -16.13 -23.64 0.96
C GLU A 132 -15.17 -22.96 0.00
N LEU A 133 -13.96 -23.52 -0.12
CA LEU A 133 -12.93 -22.93 -0.97
C LEU A 133 -13.30 -23.14 -2.44
N ILE A 134 -13.25 -22.05 -3.22
CA ILE A 134 -13.38 -22.07 -4.69
C ILE A 134 -12.00 -22.26 -5.31
N MET A 135 -11.05 -21.43 -4.90
CA MET A 135 -9.64 -21.54 -5.31
C MET A 135 -8.74 -20.81 -4.31
N SER A 136 -7.45 -21.13 -4.32
CA SER A 136 -6.43 -20.44 -3.53
C SER A 136 -5.23 -20.16 -4.44
N THR A 137 -4.59 -19.00 -4.26
CA THR A 137 -3.34 -18.66 -4.92
C THR A 137 -2.37 -18.03 -3.94
N THR A 138 -1.08 -18.31 -4.11
CA THR A 138 -0.01 -17.80 -3.26
C THR A 138 1.04 -17.08 -4.11
N ILE A 139 1.35 -15.85 -3.75
CA ILE A 139 2.41 -15.04 -4.35
C ILE A 139 3.58 -14.93 -3.38
N ARG A 140 4.77 -15.23 -3.88
CA ARG A 140 6.04 -15.04 -3.16
C ARG A 140 6.89 -14.10 -3.99
N SER A 141 7.24 -12.94 -3.44
CA SER A 141 7.99 -11.93 -4.18
C SER A 141 8.72 -10.99 -3.24
N VAL A 142 9.53 -10.11 -3.83
CA VAL A 142 10.24 -9.01 -3.16
C VAL A 142 9.90 -7.73 -3.91
N ILE A 143 9.25 -6.78 -3.24
CA ILE A 143 8.88 -5.48 -3.83
C ILE A 143 9.18 -4.35 -2.85
N TYR A 144 9.43 -3.15 -3.34
CA TYR A 144 9.66 -1.97 -2.50
C TYR A 144 8.60 -0.89 -2.79
N PRO A 145 8.33 0.01 -1.83
CA PRO A 145 7.34 1.08 -1.99
C PRO A 145 7.60 1.89 -3.26
N ASN A 146 6.64 1.92 -4.17
CA ASN A 146 6.70 2.70 -5.41
C ASN A 146 5.28 2.90 -6.00
N SER A 147 5.18 3.65 -7.10
CA SER A 147 3.89 3.94 -7.74
C SER A 147 3.38 2.85 -8.70
N SER A 148 4.25 1.93 -9.12
CA SER A 148 3.99 0.90 -10.12
C SER A 148 3.22 -0.28 -9.56
N TRP A 149 2.34 -0.83 -10.39
CA TRP A 149 1.54 -2.00 -10.07
C TRP A 149 2.17 -3.27 -10.64
N HIS A 150 2.17 -4.33 -9.85
CA HIS A 150 2.55 -5.68 -10.28
C HIS A 150 1.30 -6.49 -10.57
N HIS A 151 1.24 -7.16 -11.73
CA HIS A 151 0.09 -7.97 -12.11
C HIS A 151 0.28 -9.44 -11.70
N SER A 152 -0.81 -10.09 -11.29
CA SER A 152 -0.87 -11.52 -10.99
C SER A 152 -2.12 -12.13 -11.62
N GLN A 153 -1.94 -13.27 -12.26
CA GLN A 153 -3.02 -14.08 -12.80
C GLN A 153 -2.79 -15.54 -12.44
N THR A 154 -3.83 -16.21 -11.94
CA THR A 154 -3.85 -17.64 -11.65
C THR A 154 -4.97 -18.28 -12.46
N ILE A 155 -4.63 -19.34 -13.20
CA ILE A 155 -5.57 -20.14 -13.96
C ILE A 155 -5.46 -21.57 -13.42
N ASP A 156 -6.55 -22.09 -12.86
CA ASP A 156 -6.64 -23.49 -12.48
C ASP A 156 -6.98 -24.32 -13.73
N SER A 157 -6.02 -25.11 -14.21
CA SER A 157 -6.22 -26.01 -15.36
C SER A 157 -6.94 -27.31 -15.00
N SER A 158 -7.43 -27.46 -13.77
CA SER A 158 -8.23 -28.60 -13.34
C SER A 158 -9.64 -28.59 -13.98
N LEU A 159 -10.46 -29.56 -13.60
CA LEU A 159 -11.85 -29.69 -14.05
C LEU A 159 -12.71 -28.45 -13.75
N THR A 160 -12.32 -27.62 -12.79
CA THR A 160 -13.05 -26.42 -12.38
C THR A 160 -12.86 -25.25 -13.35
N SER A 161 -11.66 -25.13 -13.96
CA SER A 161 -11.28 -24.06 -14.90
C SER A 161 -11.46 -22.64 -14.32
N HIS A 162 -11.09 -22.44 -13.06
CA HIS A 162 -11.15 -21.14 -12.39
C HIS A 162 -10.06 -20.18 -12.89
N GLU A 163 -10.36 -18.89 -12.98
CA GLU A 163 -9.36 -17.84 -13.28
C GLU A 163 -9.54 -16.68 -12.31
N PHE A 164 -8.43 -16.17 -11.79
CA PHE A 164 -8.40 -14.97 -10.95
C PHE A 164 -7.23 -14.07 -11.33
N SER A 165 -7.49 -12.78 -11.49
CA SER A 165 -6.46 -11.76 -11.74
C SER A 165 -6.64 -10.53 -10.85
N PHE A 166 -5.50 -9.98 -10.43
CA PHE A 166 -5.40 -8.78 -9.62
C PHE A 166 -4.04 -8.12 -9.82
N ARG A 167 -3.94 -6.87 -9.42
CA ARG A 167 -2.66 -6.16 -9.31
C ARG A 167 -2.37 -5.75 -7.88
N TYR A 168 -1.10 -5.66 -7.51
CA TYR A 168 -0.68 -5.30 -6.18
C TYR A 168 0.51 -4.35 -6.18
N ARG A 169 0.65 -3.56 -5.12
CA ARG A 169 1.82 -2.71 -4.86
C ARG A 169 1.98 -2.42 -3.38
N VAL A 170 3.11 -1.84 -3.03
CA VAL A 170 3.37 -1.27 -1.70
C VAL A 170 3.54 0.22 -1.85
N SER A 171 2.99 0.98 -0.93
CA SER A 171 3.21 2.43 -0.85
C SER A 171 3.28 2.89 0.61
N CYS A 172 4.03 3.96 0.84
CA CYS A 172 4.13 4.53 2.17
C CYS A 172 2.89 5.34 2.53
N SER A 173 2.58 5.39 3.84
CA SER A 173 1.53 6.24 4.37
C SER A 173 1.92 7.71 4.20
N THR A 174 0.95 8.62 4.33
CA THR A 174 1.21 10.06 4.31
C THR A 174 2.36 10.42 5.25
N ASN A 175 3.29 11.25 4.77
CA ASN A 175 4.49 11.69 5.47
C ASN A 175 5.55 10.60 5.76
N PHE A 176 5.38 9.36 5.27
CA PHE A 176 6.40 8.32 5.34
C PHE A 176 7.05 8.10 3.98
N TYR A 177 8.36 7.89 3.99
CA TYR A 177 9.20 7.78 2.80
C TYR A 177 10.30 6.73 3.00
N GLY A 178 11.11 6.53 1.96
CA GLY A 178 12.17 5.53 1.93
C GLY A 178 11.67 4.16 1.49
N SER A 179 12.60 3.30 1.11
CA SER A 179 12.34 1.91 0.67
C SER A 179 11.68 1.03 1.73
N GLN A 180 11.68 1.47 3.00
CA GLN A 180 11.10 0.74 4.13
C GLN A 180 9.92 1.47 4.76
N CYS A 181 9.50 2.62 4.23
CA CYS A 181 8.49 3.50 4.85
C CYS A 181 8.77 3.86 6.31
N SER A 182 10.04 3.98 6.68
CA SER A 182 10.52 4.24 8.04
C SER A 182 10.99 5.68 8.26
N ARG A 183 10.99 6.50 7.20
CA ARG A 183 11.41 7.90 7.29
C ARG A 183 10.20 8.82 7.34
N PHE A 184 9.94 9.40 8.50
CA PHE A 184 8.91 10.42 8.65
C PHE A 184 9.43 11.79 8.18
N CYS A 185 8.68 12.46 7.32
CA CYS A 185 8.94 13.84 6.92
C CYS A 185 7.63 14.61 6.83
N SER A 186 7.53 15.68 7.61
CA SER A 186 6.42 16.63 7.58
C SER A 186 7.03 18.03 7.49
N PRO A 187 6.93 18.72 6.34
CA PRO A 187 7.48 20.06 6.16
C PRO A 187 6.97 21.02 7.25
N LEU A 188 7.88 21.65 7.98
CA LEU A 188 7.56 22.58 9.09
C LEU A 188 7.41 24.03 8.61
N SER A 189 7.93 24.35 7.43
CA SER A 189 7.84 25.68 6.81
C SER A 189 7.31 25.58 5.38
N SER A 190 6.72 26.67 4.89
CA SER A 190 6.32 26.83 3.47
C SER A 190 7.49 26.73 2.49
N HIS A 191 8.73 26.75 2.99
CA HIS A 191 9.96 26.71 2.21
C HIS A 191 10.65 25.35 2.25
N SER A 192 9.98 24.34 2.79
CA SER A 192 10.47 22.95 2.83
C SER A 192 9.54 22.03 2.06
N ARG A 193 10.11 20.98 1.48
CA ARG A 193 9.38 19.82 0.95
C ARG A 193 10.15 18.54 1.29
N CYS A 194 9.47 17.42 1.28
CA CYS A 194 10.12 16.12 1.44
C CYS A 194 10.61 15.60 0.10
N ASP A 195 11.82 15.03 0.07
CA ASP A 195 12.26 14.20 -1.04
C ASP A 195 11.29 13.01 -1.18
N PRO A 196 10.70 12.77 -2.37
CA PRO A 196 9.71 11.72 -2.54
C PRO A 196 10.27 10.29 -2.42
N HIS A 197 11.59 10.10 -2.51
CA HIS A 197 12.24 8.80 -2.43
C HIS A 197 12.85 8.57 -1.05
N THR A 198 13.56 9.55 -0.50
CA THR A 198 14.30 9.40 0.75
C THR A 198 13.57 9.97 1.97
N GLY A 199 12.66 10.93 1.77
CA GLY A 199 12.07 11.72 2.86
C GLY A 199 13.03 12.70 3.52
N ASP A 200 14.14 13.05 2.87
CA ASP A 200 14.98 14.17 3.28
C ASP A 200 14.21 15.49 3.18
N ILE A 201 14.44 16.42 4.10
CA ILE A 201 13.94 17.79 3.96
C ILE A 201 14.77 18.49 2.89
N ILE A 202 14.09 18.98 1.85
CA ILE A 202 14.66 19.81 0.79
C ILE A 202 14.17 21.24 0.98
N CYS A 203 15.13 22.16 1.15
CA CYS A 203 14.83 23.59 1.18
C CYS A 203 14.60 24.14 -0.22
N GLN A 204 13.62 25.03 -0.35
CA GLN A 204 13.44 25.84 -1.55
C GLN A 204 14.66 26.72 -1.80
N GLN A 205 14.86 27.12 -3.05
CA GLN A 205 15.96 27.98 -3.44
C GLN A 205 15.98 29.25 -2.57
N GLY A 206 17.16 29.58 -2.03
CA GLY A 206 17.33 30.73 -1.15
C GLY A 206 17.01 30.48 0.33
N TRP A 207 16.67 29.26 0.72
CA TRP A 207 16.40 28.88 2.12
C TRP A 207 17.36 27.79 2.61
N THR A 208 17.64 27.79 3.91
CA THR A 208 18.56 26.85 4.58
C THR A 208 18.16 26.59 6.04
N GLY A 209 18.95 25.77 6.74
CA GLY A 209 18.67 25.28 8.08
C GLY A 209 17.82 24.01 8.10
N MET A 210 17.71 23.37 9.27
CA MET A 210 16.99 22.10 9.42
C MET A 210 15.51 22.18 9.04
N ASP A 211 14.88 23.34 9.25
CA ASP A 211 13.47 23.59 8.96
C ASP A 211 13.24 24.47 7.72
N CYS A 212 14.32 24.76 6.98
CA CYS A 212 14.30 25.66 5.82
C CYS A 212 13.71 27.05 6.11
N ASN A 213 13.90 27.55 7.33
CA ASN A 213 13.38 28.82 7.81
C ASN A 213 14.42 29.95 7.83
N LYS A 214 15.67 29.65 7.47
CA LYS A 214 16.72 30.67 7.37
C LYS A 214 16.87 31.11 5.92
N ALA A 215 16.67 32.40 5.66
CA ALA A 215 16.98 32.97 4.36
C ALA A 215 18.49 32.92 4.11
N ILE A 216 18.88 32.58 2.88
CA ILE A 216 20.26 32.70 2.40
C ILE A 216 20.45 34.15 1.96
N CYS A 217 21.38 34.85 2.60
CA CYS A 217 21.64 36.25 2.31
C CYS A 217 22.27 36.41 0.93
N ARG A 218 22.34 37.66 0.46
CA ARG A 218 23.08 37.94 -0.77
C ARG A 218 24.52 37.44 -0.65
N GLN A 219 25.04 36.79 -1.68
CA GLN A 219 26.34 36.11 -1.65
C GLN A 219 27.52 37.04 -1.35
N ASP A 220 27.38 38.31 -1.71
CA ASP A 220 28.38 39.38 -1.58
C ASP A 220 28.11 40.31 -0.38
N CYS A 221 27.18 39.93 0.51
CA CYS A 221 26.88 40.67 1.72
C CYS A 221 28.06 40.56 2.71
N GLN A 222 28.73 41.68 2.99
CA GLN A 222 29.93 41.67 3.83
C GLN A 222 29.58 41.87 5.32
N HIS A 223 29.05 43.06 5.66
CA HIS A 223 28.73 43.44 7.04
C HIS A 223 27.22 43.59 7.22
N GLY A 224 26.48 42.55 6.84
CA GLY A 224 25.03 42.54 6.95
C GLY A 224 24.45 41.16 7.18
N HIS A 225 23.13 41.12 7.34
CA HIS A 225 22.34 39.92 7.58
C HIS A 225 21.06 39.94 6.75
N CYS A 226 20.34 38.83 6.72
CA CYS A 226 19.03 38.72 6.09
C CYS A 226 18.08 38.09 7.11
N LEU A 227 16.82 38.55 7.11
CA LEU A 227 15.83 38.08 8.07
C LEU A 227 14.92 37.03 7.44
N ASN A 228 13.99 37.47 6.59
CA ASN A 228 12.92 36.63 6.04
C ASN A 228 12.86 36.65 4.50
N GLN A 229 13.86 37.24 3.84
CA GLN A 229 13.91 37.37 2.39
C GLN A 229 15.27 36.90 1.86
N PRO A 230 15.31 35.83 1.04
CA PRO A 230 16.52 35.39 0.37
C PRO A 230 17.11 36.51 -0.51
N GLY A 231 18.43 36.62 -0.53
CA GLY A 231 19.15 37.63 -1.32
C GLY A 231 19.15 39.04 -0.71
N GLN A 232 18.58 39.24 0.48
CA GLN A 232 18.68 40.50 1.21
C GLN A 232 20.07 40.67 1.85
N CYS A 233 20.49 41.92 2.01
CA CYS A 233 21.65 42.31 2.82
C CYS A 233 21.28 43.57 3.63
N LEU A 234 20.95 43.38 4.91
CA LEU A 234 20.66 44.42 5.88
C LEU A 234 21.93 44.73 6.67
N CYS A 235 22.44 45.94 6.50
CA CYS A 235 23.71 46.32 7.10
C CYS A 235 23.63 46.36 8.62
N HIS A 236 24.68 45.86 9.27
CA HIS A 236 24.88 46.07 10.69
C HIS A 236 25.11 47.55 10.98
N HIS A 237 24.88 47.96 12.23
CA HIS A 237 25.12 49.34 12.65
C HIS A 237 26.56 49.78 12.30
N GLY A 238 26.69 50.96 11.69
CA GLY A 238 27.98 51.50 11.25
C GLY A 238 28.39 51.13 9.81
N TRP A 239 27.56 50.39 9.07
CA TRP A 239 27.81 50.03 7.67
C TRP A 239 26.69 50.49 6.73
N THR A 240 27.04 50.76 5.47
CA THR A 240 26.15 51.18 4.38
C THR A 240 26.66 50.65 3.03
N GLY A 241 25.97 50.98 1.95
CA GLY A 241 26.17 50.40 0.61
C GLY A 241 25.22 49.25 0.35
N SER A 242 25.05 48.86 -0.91
CA SER A 242 24.11 47.79 -1.26
C SER A 242 24.59 46.42 -0.74
N HIS A 243 25.90 46.23 -0.58
CA HIS A 243 26.57 45.01 -0.09
C HIS A 243 27.03 45.13 1.38
N CYS A 244 26.72 46.25 2.05
CA CYS A 244 27.23 46.59 3.37
C CYS A 244 28.75 46.61 3.44
N GLU A 245 29.35 47.14 2.38
CA GLU A 245 30.79 47.20 2.13
C GLU A 245 31.43 48.50 2.65
N THR A 246 30.63 49.54 2.93
CA THR A 246 31.14 50.88 3.26
C THR A 246 30.90 51.22 4.73
N PRO A 247 31.94 51.56 5.53
CA PRO A 247 31.75 52.03 6.89
C PRO A 247 31.21 53.47 6.92
N ILE A 248 30.28 53.75 7.82
CA ILE A 248 29.72 55.08 8.05
C ILE A 248 30.75 55.86 8.89
N LYS A 249 31.27 56.97 8.34
CA LYS A 249 32.17 57.86 9.07
C LYS A 249 31.35 58.79 9.97
N PRO A 250 31.67 58.91 11.27
CA PRO A 250 31.07 59.95 12.11
C PRO A 250 31.47 61.33 11.58
N LEU A 251 30.49 62.25 11.58
CA LEU A 251 30.66 63.67 11.26
C LEU A 251 31.49 64.39 12.34
#